data_AF-A0A1M7IXK2-F1
#
_entry.id   AF-A0A1M7IXK2-F1
#
_cell.length_a   1.000
_cell.length_b   1.000
_cell.length_c   1.000
_cell.angle_alpha   90.00
_cell.angle_beta   90.00
_cell.angle_gamma   90.00
#
_symmetry.space_group_name_H-M   'P 1'
#
loop_
_entity.id
_entity.type
_entity.pdbx_description
1 polymer ?
#
loop_
_entity_poly.entity_id
_entity_poly.type
_entity_poly.pdbx_seq_one_letter_code
_entity_poly.pdbx_strand_id
1 'polypeptide(L)'
;MKTIHLFKFKDTISLKIPFFKESYGLETLNDLMKYDLMDTEKVTEFIIETQDDCNLEDRSQDDLLKMCEDADETIDHYFVTAVGEDDIL
;
A
#
# COMPACT_ATOMS: atom_id res chain seq x y z
N MET A 1 2.87 -18.82 19.18
CA MET A 1 3.13 -17.47 18.61
C MET A 1 2.60 -17.50 17.20
N LYS A 2 1.84 -16.49 16.82
CA LYS A 2 1.24 -16.38 15.49
C LYS A 2 1.58 -15.02 14.88
N THR A 3 1.78 -15.01 13.58
CA THR A 3 1.95 -13.78 12.81
C THR A 3 0.59 -13.34 12.28
N ILE A 4 0.27 -12.07 12.44
CA ILE A 4 -0.94 -11.45 11.89
C ILE A 4 -0.55 -10.29 10.98
N HIS A 5 -1.41 -10.00 10.02
CA HIS A 5 -1.22 -8.95 9.03
C HIS A 5 -2.36 -7.95 9.16
N LEU A 6 -2.05 -6.69 9.47
CA LEU A 6 -3.03 -5.60 9.49
C LEU A 6 -2.76 -4.69 8.29
N PHE A 7 -3.82 -4.26 7.61
CA PHE A 7 -3.73 -3.39 6.44
C PHE A 7 -4.36 -2.05 6.76
N LYS A 8 -3.61 -0.95 6.58
CA LYS A 8 -4.12 0.41 6.71
C LYS A 8 -4.25 1.06 5.34
N PHE A 9 -5.47 1.48 5.01
CA PHE A 9 -5.81 2.23 3.81
C PHE A 9 -6.25 3.66 4.18
N LYS A 10 -5.62 4.69 3.57
CA LYS A 10 -5.77 6.15 3.80
C LYS A 10 -5.19 6.67 5.15
N ASP A 11 -4.52 7.83 5.21
CA ASP A 11 -5.03 9.23 5.10
C ASP A 11 -4.59 10.08 3.86
N THR A 12 -4.55 9.47 2.65
CA THR A 12 -4.21 10.07 1.33
C THR A 12 -2.86 10.78 1.20
N ILE A 13 -1.88 10.06 0.64
CA ILE A 13 -0.67 10.62 0.02
C ILE A 13 -0.68 10.15 -1.44
N SER A 14 -0.81 11.08 -2.38
CA SER A 14 -0.76 10.80 -3.82
C SER A 14 0.66 11.00 -4.33
N LEU A 15 1.32 9.91 -4.74
CA LEU A 15 2.63 9.96 -5.40
C LEU A 15 2.46 9.57 -6.87
N LYS A 16 2.96 10.41 -7.77
CA LYS A 16 3.08 10.08 -9.18
C LYS A 16 4.30 9.22 -9.39
N ILE A 17 4.10 7.92 -9.62
CA ILE A 17 5.19 6.98 -9.85
C ILE A 17 5.29 6.73 -11.36
N PRO A 18 6.50 6.81 -11.97
CA PRO A 18 6.69 6.42 -13.36
C PRO A 18 6.35 4.94 -13.54
N PHE A 19 5.38 4.63 -14.40
CA PHE A 19 5.04 3.24 -14.71
C PHE A 19 5.87 2.73 -15.89
N PHE A 20 6.68 1.70 -15.64
CA PHE A 20 7.56 1.10 -16.64
C PHE A 20 6.87 -0.12 -17.29
N LYS A 21 6.35 0.04 -18.51
CA LYS A 21 5.98 -1.07 -19.40
C LYS A 21 7.23 -1.67 -20.06
N GLU A 22 7.21 -2.96 -20.34
CA GLU A 22 8.29 -3.71 -21.00
C GLU A 22 8.72 -3.09 -22.35
N SER A 23 7.81 -2.39 -23.04
CA SER A 23 8.08 -1.68 -24.29
C SER A 23 8.95 -0.43 -24.14
N TYR A 24 9.15 0.06 -22.91
CA TYR A 24 9.93 1.25 -22.65
C TYR A 24 11.41 0.89 -22.47
N GLY A 25 12.21 1.10 -23.51
CA GLY A 25 13.67 1.05 -23.38
C GLY A 25 14.15 2.13 -22.42
N LEU A 26 14.82 1.73 -21.33
CA LEU A 26 15.43 2.63 -20.34
C LEU A 26 16.82 3.10 -20.81
N GLU A 27 16.93 3.54 -22.07
CA GLU A 27 18.23 3.85 -22.67
C GLU A 27 18.70 5.28 -22.41
N THR A 28 17.77 6.24 -22.24
CA THR A 28 18.14 7.63 -21.98
C THR A 28 17.28 8.31 -20.92
N LEU A 29 17.85 9.33 -20.25
CA LEU A 29 17.13 10.14 -19.27
C LEU A 29 15.93 10.88 -19.86
N ASN A 30 15.91 11.08 -21.18
CA ASN A 30 14.83 11.74 -21.91
C ASN A 30 13.64 10.78 -22.14
N ASP A 31 13.87 9.46 -22.04
CA ASP A 31 12.80 8.46 -22.09
C ASP A 31 11.97 8.47 -20.79
N LEU A 32 12.51 8.98 -19.67
CA LEU A 32 11.76 9.24 -18.44
C LEU A 32 10.64 10.25 -18.61
N MET A 33 10.80 11.21 -19.52
CA MET A 33 9.74 12.18 -19.85
C MET A 33 8.63 11.60 -20.73
N LYS A 34 8.82 10.39 -21.28
CA LYS A 34 7.81 9.68 -22.09
C LYS A 34 6.93 8.74 -21.27
N TYR A 35 7.18 8.58 -19.97
CA TYR A 35 6.39 7.70 -19.12
C TYR A 35 5.11 8.38 -18.66
N ASP A 36 4.01 7.62 -18.72
CA ASP A 36 2.77 8.02 -18.09
C ASP A 36 2.98 8.02 -16.57
N LEU A 37 2.95 9.21 -15.97
CA LEU A 37 2.91 9.39 -14.54
C LEU A 37 1.49 9.06 -14.07
N MET A 38 1.35 7.93 -13.36
CA MET A 38 0.06 7.51 -12.82
C MET A 38 -0.06 7.90 -11.35
N ASP A 39 -1.27 8.31 -10.97
CA ASP A 39 -1.61 8.46 -9.57
C ASP A 39 -1.64 7.08 -8.92
N THR A 40 -1.01 6.97 -7.75
CA THR A 40 -0.96 5.74 -6.97
C THR A 40 -1.48 5.99 -5.56
N GLU A 41 -2.23 5.03 -5.04
CA GLU A 41 -2.66 4.96 -3.65
C GLU A 41 -1.77 3.98 -2.89
N LYS A 42 -1.37 4.39 -1.68
CA LYS A 42 -0.52 3.59 -0.79
C LYS A 42 -1.36 2.82 0.22
N VAL A 43 -1.06 1.55 0.39
CA VAL A 43 -1.57 0.69 1.47
C VAL A 43 -0.38 0.19 2.26
N THR A 44 -0.38 0.45 3.57
CA THR A 44 0.66 -0.06 4.45
C THR A 44 0.17 -1.33 5.13
N GLU A 45 0.91 -2.41 4.94
CA GLU A 45 0.77 -3.68 5.65
C GLU A 45 1.68 -3.68 6.87
N PHE A 46 1.16 -4.11 8.01
CA PHE A 46 1.87 -4.25 9.29
C PHE A 46 1.92 -5.73 9.66
N ILE A 47 3.14 -6.25 9.80
CA ILE A 47 3.40 -7.65 10.17
C ILE A 47 3.71 -7.69 11.66
N ILE A 48 2.85 -8.37 12.43
CA ILE A 48 2.89 -8.33 13.90
C ILE A 48 2.93 -9.75 14.44
N GLU A 49 3.89 -10.03 15.32
CA GLU A 49 3.93 -11.26 16.10
C GLU A 49 3.08 -11.12 17.36
N THR A 50 2.15 -12.06 17.57
CA THR A 50 1.26 -12.06 18.72
C THR A 50 1.13 -13.45 19.34
N GLN A 51 0.55 -13.51 20.54
CA GLN A 51 0.25 -14.75 21.23
C GLN A 51 -0.94 -15.46 20.56
N ASP A 52 -0.99 -16.79 20.68
CA ASP A 52 -1.95 -17.61 19.92
C ASP A 52 -3.41 -17.30 20.31
N ASP A 53 -3.63 -16.89 21.55
CA ASP A 53 -4.89 -16.50 22.17
C ASP A 53 -5.35 -15.06 21.84
N CYS A 54 -4.58 -14.31 21.06
CA CYS A 54 -4.96 -12.94 20.69
C CYS A 54 -6.18 -12.93 19.74
N ASN A 55 -7.35 -12.53 20.25
CA ASN A 55 -8.56 -12.28 19.44
C ASN A 55 -8.51 -10.87 18.84
N LEU A 56 -8.65 -10.78 17.51
CA LEU A 56 -8.71 -9.50 16.79
C LEU A 56 -10.14 -8.96 16.67
N GLU A 57 -11.14 -9.84 16.62
CA GLU A 57 -12.55 -9.48 16.41
C GLU A 57 -13.15 -8.67 17.58
N ASP A 58 -12.60 -8.84 18.79
CA ASP A 58 -13.04 -8.14 20.00
C ASP A 58 -12.32 -6.79 20.21
N ARG A 59 -11.33 -6.45 19.37
CA ARG A 59 -10.51 -5.24 19.55
C ARG A 59 -11.16 -4.01 18.93
N SER A 60 -11.01 -2.87 19.61
CA SER A 60 -11.46 -1.60 19.06
C SER A 60 -10.54 -1.13 17.92
N GLN A 61 -11.02 -0.19 17.09
CA GLN A 61 -10.21 0.42 16.05
C GLN A 61 -8.95 1.10 16.61
N ASP A 62 -9.05 1.77 17.76
CA ASP A 62 -7.91 2.43 18.40
C ASP A 62 -6.87 1.41 18.88
N ASP A 63 -7.31 0.25 19.37
CA ASP A 63 -6.41 -0.85 19.74
C ASP A 63 -5.68 -1.40 18.51
N LEU A 64 -6.38 -1.57 17.38
CA LEU A 64 -5.78 -2.02 16.13
C LEU A 64 -4.79 -0.99 15.56
N LEU A 65 -5.08 0.31 15.68
CA LEU A 65 -4.16 1.38 15.28
C LEU A 65 -2.88 1.34 16.12
N LYS A 66 -3.01 1.18 17.43
CA LYS A 66 -1.86 1.05 18.34
C LYS A 66 -1.02 -0.18 18.03
N MET A 67 -1.66 -1.30 17.70
CA MET A 67 -0.94 -2.49 17.23
C MET A 67 -0.12 -2.22 15.96
N CYS A 68 -0.65 -1.42 15.03
CA CYS A 68 0.10 -1.00 13.85
C CYS A 68 1.31 -0.12 14.21
N GLU A 69 1.19 0.76 15.20
CA GLU A 69 2.30 1.60 15.68
C GLU A 69 3.42 0.77 16.35
N ASP A 70 3.06 -0.34 16.98
CA ASP A 70 3.98 -1.26 17.67
C ASP A 70 4.56 -2.35 16.73
N ALA A 71 4.27 -2.31 15.42
CA ALA A 71 4.73 -3.33 14.47
C ALA A 71 6.23 -3.20 14.15
N ASP A 72 6.96 -4.32 14.18
CA ASP A 72 8.39 -4.36 13.87
C ASP A 72 8.68 -4.32 12.36
N GLU A 73 7.75 -4.81 11.53
CA GLU A 73 7.92 -4.89 10.08
C GLU A 73 6.69 -4.35 9.35
N THR A 74 6.93 -3.53 8.33
CA THR A 74 5.88 -2.94 7.48
C THR A 74 6.23 -3.04 6.01
N ILE A 75 5.24 -3.31 5.16
CA ILE A 75 5.36 -3.34 3.70
C ILE A 75 4.43 -2.29 3.10
N ASP A 76 4.99 -1.38 2.27
CA ASP A 76 4.19 -0.41 1.51
C ASP A 76 3.84 -0.97 0.12
N HIS A 77 2.54 -1.11 -0.12
CA HIS A 77 1.98 -1.52 -1.41
C HIS A 77 1.46 -0.28 -2.16
N TYR A 78 1.81 -0.16 -3.44
CA TYR A 78 1.39 0.95 -4.29
C TYR A 78 0.45 0.44 -5.37
N PHE A 79 -0.79 0.90 -5.35
CA PHE A 79 -1.81 0.55 -6.32
C PHE A 79 -2.04 1.72 -7.26
N VAL A 80 -2.06 1.44 -8.56
CA VAL A 80 -2.42 2.46 -9.56
C VAL A 80 -3.89 2.80 -9.39
N THR A 81 -4.20 4.07 -9.13
CA THR A 81 -5.57 4.54 -9.22
C THR A 81 -5.88 4.74 -10.70
N ALA A 82 -6.78 3.93 -11.25
CA ALA A 82 -7.19 4.07 -12.63
C ALA A 82 -7.69 5.51 -12.85
N VAL A 83 -7.04 6.25 -13.74
CA VAL A 83 -7.57 7.52 -14.26
C VAL A 83 -8.70 7.14 -15.22
N GLY A 84 -9.88 6.92 -14.62
CA GLY A 84 -11.19 6.80 -15.26
C GLY A 84 -11.32 5.87 -16.47
N GLU A 85 -11.95 4.71 -16.28
CA GLU A 85 -13.05 4.26 -17.13
C GLU A 85 -14.10 3.60 -16.22
N ASP A 86 -15.19 4.34 -16.01
CA ASP A 86 -16.47 3.98 -15.40
C ASP A 86 -16.47 3.21 -14.06
N ASP A 87 -16.96 3.90 -13.02
CA ASP A 87 -17.73 3.29 -11.94
C ASP A 87 -18.89 2.49 -12.56
N ILE A 88 -18.66 1.22 -12.90
CA ILE A 88 -19.74 0.28 -13.19
C ILE A 88 -20.36 -0.11 -11.85
N LEU A 89 -21.40 0.66 -11.50
CA LEU A 89 -22.44 0.41 -10.50
C LEU A 89 -22.92 -1.05 -10.45
#